data_AF-A0A2H5X622-F1
#
_entry.id   AF-A0A2H5X622-F1
#
_cell.length_a   1.000
_cell.length_b   1.000
_cell.length_c   1.000
_cell.angle_alpha   90.00
_cell.angle_beta   90.00
_cell.angle_gamma   90.00
#
_symmetry.space_group_name_H-M   'P 1'
#
loop_
_entity.id
_entity.type
_entity.pdbx_description
1 polymer ?
#
loop_
_entity_poly.entity_id
_entity_poly.type
_entity_poly.pdbx_seq_one_letter_code
_entity_poly.pdbx_strand_id
1 'polypeptide(L)' 'MTEFVLCINDGGNHASLIVGKVYRRLPDPHAESHNLVRIVDEDTSEPDGYLYPTSLFVPIDLPEQAKEALLATATGEA' A
#
# COMPACT_ATOMS: atom_id res chain seq x y z
N MET A 1 12.53 -2.12 6.30
CA MET A 1 12.76 -2.14 4.84
C MET A 1 11.44 -1.80 4.18
N THR A 2 11.42 -0.85 3.26
CA THR A 2 10.20 -0.27 2.69
C THR A 2 9.56 -1.23 1.70
N GLU A 3 8.49 -1.91 2.11
CA GLU A 3 7.77 -2.84 1.25
C GLU A 3 6.63 -2.08 0.58
N PHE A 4 6.82 -1.75 -0.69
CA PHE A 4 5.77 -1.19 -1.53
C PHE A 4 5.06 -2.32 -2.27
N VAL A 5 3.77 -2.15 -2.50
CA VAL A 5 2.95 -3.13 -3.20
C VAL A 5 2.14 -2.45 -4.30
N LEU A 6 2.09 -3.06 -5.48
CA LEU A 6 1.26 -2.62 -6.58
C LEU A 6 -0.11 -3.29 -6.45
N CYS A 7 -1.18 -2.50 -6.46
CA CYS A 7 -2.53 -3.05 -6.58
C CYS A 7 -2.74 -3.57 -8.01
N ILE A 8 -3.04 -4.85 -8.15
CA ILE A 8 -3.35 -5.49 -9.43
C ILE A 8 -4.83 -5.82 -9.58
N ASN A 9 -5.59 -5.77 -8.49
CA ASN A 9 -7.02 -6.04 -8.46
C ASN A 9 -7.64 -5.34 -7.24
N ASP A 10 -8.73 -4.61 -7.41
CA ASP A 10 -9.42 -3.95 -6.30
C ASP A 10 -10.39 -4.88 -5.55
N GLY A 11 -10.64 -6.09 -6.06
CA GLY A 11 -11.52 -7.08 -5.44
C GLY A 11 -12.98 -6.64 -5.34
N GLY A 12 -13.40 -5.64 -6.13
CA GLY A 12 -14.70 -4.99 -6.07
C GLY A 12 -14.74 -3.73 -5.20
N ASN A 13 -13.59 -3.31 -4.63
CA ASN A 13 -13.49 -2.14 -3.74
C ASN A 13 -12.97 -0.90 -4.50
N HIS A 14 -13.62 -0.54 -5.60
CA HIS A 14 -13.24 0.61 -6.45
C HIS A 14 -13.19 1.96 -5.72
N ALA A 15 -13.84 2.08 -4.55
CA ALA A 15 -13.84 3.31 -3.75
C ALA A 15 -12.55 3.49 -2.92
N SER A 16 -11.79 2.42 -2.66
CA SER A 16 -10.64 2.44 -1.75
C SER A 16 -9.35 1.92 -2.42
N LEU A 17 -9.47 1.06 -3.43
CA LEU A 17 -8.33 0.50 -4.16
C LEU A 17 -8.34 0.95 -5.63
N ILE A 18 -7.21 1.49 -6.06
CA ILE A 18 -6.97 1.92 -7.44
C ILE A 18 -5.99 0.92 -8.06
N VAL A 19 -6.48 0.14 -9.02
CA VAL A 19 -5.64 -0.80 -9.77
C VAL A 19 -4.55 -0.03 -10.52
N GLY A 20 -3.30 -0.48 -10.40
CA GLY A 20 -2.12 0.17 -10.94
C GLY A 20 -1.49 1.22 -10.00
N LYS A 21 -2.13 1.56 -8.87
CA LYS A 21 -1.53 2.43 -7.85
C LYS A 21 -0.58 1.62 -6.97
N VAL A 22 0.52 2.27 -6.59
CA VAL A 22 1.47 1.75 -5.61
C VAL A 22 1.07 2.21 -4.22
N TYR A 23 0.99 1.25 -3.30
CA TYR A 23 0.68 1.48 -1.90
C TYR A 23 1.87 1.14 -1.02
N ARG A 24 1.98 1.81 0.13
CA ARG A 24 2.97 1.46 1.14
C ARG A 24 2.41 0.33 2.01
N ARG A 25 3.13 -0.78 2.14
CA ARG A 25 2.79 -1.86 3.06
C ARG A 25 3.43 -1.62 4.43
N LEU A 26 2.69 -1.96 5.47
CA LEU A 26 3.17 -2.07 6.85
C LEU A 26 3.41 -3.55 7.19
N PRO A 27 4.55 -3.87 7.84
CA PRO A 27 4.80 -5.22 8.34
C PRO A 27 3.82 -5.55 9.47
N ASP A 28 2.99 -6.57 9.26
CA ASP A 28 2.00 -7.04 10.22
C ASP A 28 2.00 -8.59 10.18
N PRO A 29 2.82 -9.23 11.03
CA PRO A 29 2.97 -10.69 11.04
C PRO A 29 1.66 -11.44 11.30
N HIS A 30 0.73 -10.80 12.02
CA HIS A 30 -0.58 -11.37 12.30
C HIS A 30 -1.41 -11.38 11.01
N ALA A 31 -1.49 -10.25 10.31
CA ALA A 31 -2.15 -10.17 9.01
C ALA A 31 -1.55 -11.14 7.98
N GLU A 32 -0.22 -11.21 7.90
CA GLU A 32 0.49 -12.10 6.97
C GLU A 32 0.15 -13.57 7.19
N SER A 33 0.00 -13.99 8.45
CA SER A 33 -0.41 -15.35 8.81
C SER A 33 -1.82 -15.69 8.28
N HIS A 34 -2.64 -14.68 8.00
CA HIS A 34 -3.97 -14.79 7.42
C HIS A 34 -4.02 -14.48 5.92
N ASN A 35 -2.87 -14.37 5.24
CA ASN A 35 -2.75 -13.93 3.85
C ASN A 35 -3.31 -12.51 3.61
N LEU A 36 -3.26 -11.67 4.63
CA LEU A 36 -3.63 -10.26 4.56
C LEU A 36 -2.38 -9.38 4.53
N VAL A 37 -2.49 -8.26 3.85
CA VAL A 37 -1.49 -7.20 3.80
C VAL A 37 -2.10 -5.93 4.35
N ARG A 38 -1.35 -5.26 5.22
CA ARG A 38 -1.71 -3.94 5.75
C ARG A 38 -1.10 -2.89 4.83
N ILE A 39 -1.92 -2.07 4.20
CA ILE A 39 -1.49 -0.98 3.32
C ILE A 39 -1.92 0.38 3.85
N VAL A 40 -1.13 1.42 3.59
CA VAL A 40 -1.44 2.81 3.90
C VAL A 40 -1.66 3.53 2.59
N ASP A 41 -2.79 4.24 2.48
CA ASP A 41 -3.08 5.13 1.35
C ASP A 41 -2.56 6.55 1.63
N GLU A 42 -2.62 7.44 0.63
CA GLU A 42 -2.16 8.83 0.73
C GLU A 42 -2.89 9.63 1.82
N ASP A 43 -4.07 9.18 2.25
CA ASP A 43 -4.75 9.74 3.40
C ASP A 43 -4.05 9.29 4.69
N THR A 44 -3.09 10.09 5.13
CA THR A 44 -2.36 9.88 6.39
C THR A 44 -3.25 9.96 7.63
N SER A 45 -4.56 10.20 7.48
CA SER A 45 -5.50 10.28 8.61
C SER A 45 -5.58 8.95 9.37
N GLU A 46 -5.29 7.82 8.72
CA GLU A 46 -5.20 6.52 9.38
C GLU A 46 -3.78 5.93 9.28
N PRO A 47 -2.89 6.24 10.24
CA PRO A 47 -1.51 5.74 10.25
C PRO A 47 -1.44 4.22 10.46
N ASP A 48 -2.53 3.60 10.93
CA ASP A 48 -2.66 2.15 11.11
C ASP A 48 -2.88 1.40 9.79
N GLY A 49 -3.27 2.09 8.71
CA GLY A 49 -3.54 1.47 7.42
C GLY A 49 -4.71 0.47 7.43
N TYR A 50 -4.96 -0.11 6.26
CA TYR A 50 -6.09 -1.00 5.99
C TYR A 50 -5.63 -2.40 5.64
N LEU A 51 -6.41 -3.40 6.05
CA LEU A 51 -6.13 -4.81 5.77
C LEU A 51 -6.88 -5.29 4.53
N TYR A 52 -6.13 -5.84 3.58
CA TYR A 52 -6.67 -6.43 2.36
C TYR A 52 -6.02 -7.78 2.06
N PRO A 53 -6.65 -8.65 1.27
CA PRO A 53 -6.02 -9.90 0.81
C PRO A 53 -4.74 -9.62 0.02
N THR A 54 -3.66 -10.32 0.37
CA THR A 54 -2.38 -10.27 -0.34
C THR A 54 -2.53 -10.55 -1.84
N SER A 55 -3.47 -11.41 -2.24
CA SER A 55 -3.76 -11.73 -3.65
C SER A 55 -4.17 -10.55 -4.53
N LEU A 56 -4.60 -9.43 -3.93
CA LEU A 56 -4.94 -8.20 -4.65
C LEU A 56 -3.71 -7.36 -5.02
N PHE A 57 -2.54 -7.70 -4.44
CA PHE A 57 -1.34 -6.90 -4.53
C PHE A 57 -0.13 -7.74 -4.95
N VAL A 58 0.87 -7.07 -5.49
CA VAL A 58 2.15 -7.68 -5.84
C VAL A 58 3.27 -6.86 -5.20
N PRO A 59 4.20 -7.48 -4.45
CA PRO A 59 5.36 -6.76 -3.93
C PRO A 59 6.22 -6.27 -5.09
N ILE A 60 6.63 -5.01 -5.03
CA ILE A 60 7.52 -4.40 -6.01
C ILE A 60 8.74 -3.81 -5.31
N ASP A 61 9.91 -3.98 -5.91
CA ASP A 61 11.07 -3.18 -5.51
C ASP A 61 11.12 -1.92 -6.36
N LEU A 62 11.21 -0.78 -5.69
CA LEU A 62 11.28 0.52 -6.30
C LEU A 62 12.66 1.12 -6.11
N PRO A 63 13.18 1.85 -7.11
CA PRO A 63 14.40 2.63 -6.93
C PRO A 63 14.18 3.69 -5.83
N GLU A 64 15.25 4.06 -5.14
CA GLU A 64 15.21 5.01 -4.02
C GLU A 64 14.48 6.31 -4.38
N GLN A 65 14.76 6.85 -5.56
CA GLN A 65 14.10 8.06 -6.07
C GLN A 65 12.56 7.93 -6.17
N ALA A 66 12.05 6.75 -6.52
CA ALA A 66 10.60 6.51 -6.56
C ALA A 66 10.02 6.34 -5.15
N LYS A 67 10.78 5.71 -4.24
CA LYS A 67 10.40 5.59 -2.82
C LYS A 67 10.29 6.99 -2.18
N GLU A 68 11.24 7.88 -2.46
CA GLU A 68 11.21 9.27 -2.00
C GLU A 68 10.00 10.02 -2.57
N ALA A 69 9.73 9.91 -3.87
CA ALA A 69 8.57 10.55 -4.48
C ALA A 69 7.25 10.09 -3.85
N LEU A 70 7.07 8.79 -3.61
CA LEU A 70 5.87 8.23 -2.96
C LEU A 70 5.74 8.63 -1.48
N LEU A 71 6.86 8.86 -0.79
CA LEU A 71 6.85 9.34 0.59
C LEU A 71 6.61 10.86 0.66
N ALA A 72 7.03 11.59 -0.37
CA ALA A 72 6.82 13.03 -0.48
C ALA A 72 5.34 13.37 -0.73
N THR A 73 4.60 12.58 -1.53
CA THR A 73 3.15 12.80 -1.73
C THR A 73 2.33 12.51 -0.47
N ALA A 74 2.81 11.62 0.42
CA ALA A 74 2.24 11.43 1.75
C ALA A 74 2.47 12.63 2.69
N THR A 75 3.32 13.59 2.31
CA THR A 75 3.55 14.86 3.01
C THR A 75 2.98 16.03 2.19
N GLY A 76 1.74 15.88 1.76
CA GLY A 76 0.90 16.98 1.28
C GLY A 76 1.14 17.43 -0.17
N GLU A 77 0.05 17.47 -0.93
CA GLU A 77 -0.10 18.46 -2.00
C GLU A 77 -1.10 19.52 -1.53
N ALA A 78 -0.56 20.74 -1.41
CA ALA A 78 -1.14 22.09 -1.55
C ALA A 78 -2.63 22.34 -1.27
#